data_AF-V5SI71-F1
#
_entry.id   AF-V5SI71-F1
#
_cell.length_a   1.000
_cell.length_b   1.000
_cell.length_c   1.000
_cell.angle_alpha   90.00
_cell.angle_beta   90.00
_cell.angle_gamma   90.00
#
_symmetry.space_group_name_H-M   'P 1'
#
loop_
_entity.id
_entity.type
_entity.pdbx_description
1 polymer ?
#
loop_
_entity_poly.entity_id
_entity_poly.type
_entity_poly.pdbx_seq_one_letter_code
_entity_poly.pdbx_strand_id
1 'polypeptide(L)'
;MSLFQKIAAAIGLGGAPANKPKRRQPPRTNNNRALTRKRQRLLDGFIVSKGMLTPRACTLRDVTALGACVEIWDGSVKPALLRNRLTLYIPSDGKEVDCDVMWKRDNAIGLKFASPFRTPRRSYAA
;
A
#
# COMPACT_ATOMS: atom_id res chain seq x y z
N MET A 1 42.41 47.02 -17.25
CA MET A 1 42.55 48.37 -16.65
C MET A 1 41.35 48.61 -15.74
N SER A 2 41.60 48.92 -14.46
CA SER A 2 40.80 49.68 -13.47
C SER A 2 39.28 49.80 -13.64
N LEU A 3 38.42 49.39 -12.69
CA LEU A 3 38.30 49.89 -11.31
C LEU A 3 38.19 51.43 -11.24
N PHE A 4 36.97 51.99 -11.24
CA PHE A 4 36.57 53.19 -10.47
C PHE A 4 35.03 53.34 -10.45
N GLN A 5 34.47 53.29 -9.24
CA GLN A 5 33.36 54.10 -8.65
C GLN A 5 32.09 54.42 -9.49
N LYS A 6 30.88 54.08 -9.03
CA LYS A 6 30.15 54.73 -7.91
C LYS A 6 29.96 56.26 -8.06
N ILE A 7 29.06 56.65 -8.96
CA ILE A 7 28.21 57.88 -8.93
C ILE A 7 26.95 57.48 -9.74
N ALA A 8 25.69 57.71 -9.33
CA ALA A 8 25.14 58.27 -8.09
C ALA A 8 23.92 57.45 -7.60
N ALA A 9 23.44 57.75 -6.39
CA ALA A 9 22.06 57.52 -5.94
C ALA A 9 21.57 58.81 -5.25
N ALA A 10 21.09 59.76 -6.05
CA ALA A 10 20.52 61.04 -5.62
C ALA A 10 19.61 61.59 -6.72
N ILE A 11 18.64 62.44 -6.36
CA ILE A 11 17.58 62.97 -7.24
C ILE A 11 16.58 61.87 -7.67
N GLY A 12 15.69 61.48 -6.76
CA GLY A 12 14.43 60.85 -7.15
C GLY A 12 13.40 61.92 -7.53
N LEU A 13 12.55 61.66 -8.53
CA LEU A 13 11.26 62.34 -8.77
C LEU A 13 10.46 61.62 -9.89
N GLY A 14 9.24 61.17 -9.56
CA GLY A 14 8.14 60.98 -10.54
C GLY A 14 7.99 59.63 -11.26
N GLY A 15 6.79 59.06 -11.23
CA GLY A 15 6.33 57.99 -12.15
C GLY A 15 5.65 56.80 -11.48
N ALA A 16 4.32 56.83 -11.34
CA ALA A 16 3.55 55.78 -10.67
C ALA A 16 3.45 54.47 -11.50
N PRO A 17 3.55 53.27 -10.89
CA PRO A 17 3.20 52.02 -11.55
C PRO A 17 1.67 51.82 -11.56
N ALA A 18 1.11 51.63 -12.75
CA ALA A 18 -0.33 51.45 -12.94
C ALA A 18 -0.87 50.20 -12.23
N ASN A 19 -1.84 50.40 -11.34
CA ASN A 19 -2.49 49.34 -10.55
C ASN A 19 -3.43 48.49 -11.43
N LYS A 20 -2.93 47.40 -12.01
CA LYS A 20 -3.76 46.41 -12.73
C LYS A 20 -4.48 45.50 -11.72
N PRO A 21 -5.82 45.51 -11.62
CA PRO A 21 -6.53 44.64 -10.69
C PRO A 21 -6.37 43.18 -11.11
N LYS A 22 -5.61 42.42 -10.32
CA LYS A 22 -5.40 40.97 -10.51
C LYS A 22 -6.72 40.23 -10.26
N ARG A 23 -7.47 40.01 -11.35
CA ARG A 23 -8.76 39.30 -11.39
C ARG A 23 -8.66 38.01 -10.57
N ARG A 24 -9.28 38.01 -9.38
CA ARG A 24 -9.31 36.85 -8.48
C ARG A 24 -10.06 35.73 -9.17
N GLN A 25 -9.33 34.76 -9.72
CA GLN A 25 -9.92 33.48 -10.09
C GLN A 25 -10.41 32.82 -8.78
N PRO A 26 -11.62 32.23 -8.74
CA PRO A 26 -12.05 31.47 -7.58
C PRO A 26 -11.05 30.33 -7.35
N PRO A 27 -10.80 29.94 -6.09
CA PRO A 27 -9.90 28.82 -5.81
C PRO A 27 -10.45 27.59 -6.50
N ARG A 28 -9.71 27.05 -7.49
CA ARG A 28 -9.95 25.70 -7.98
C ARG A 28 -9.87 24.80 -6.75
N THR A 29 -11.00 24.21 -6.38
CA THR A 29 -11.07 23.12 -5.42
C THR A 29 -10.34 21.93 -6.03
N ASN A 30 -9.01 21.94 -5.87
CA ASN A 30 -8.19 20.76 -6.07
C ASN A 30 -8.74 19.71 -5.10
N ASN A 31 -9.56 18.81 -5.65
CA ASN A 31 -9.93 17.55 -5.04
C ASN A 31 -8.70 16.64 -5.01
N ASN A 32 -7.63 17.12 -4.36
CA ASN A 32 -6.51 16.35 -3.91
C ASN A 32 -6.97 15.50 -2.72
N ARG A 33 -7.92 14.59 -2.98
CA ARG A 33 -7.95 13.28 -2.34
C ARG A 33 -6.74 12.47 -2.83
N ALA A 34 -5.56 13.05 -2.63
CA ALA A 34 -4.39 12.26 -2.31
C ALA A 34 -4.74 11.58 -1.00
N LEU A 35 -5.39 10.42 -1.11
CA LEU A 35 -5.41 9.43 -0.05
C LEU A 35 -3.95 9.16 0.23
N THR A 36 -3.39 9.84 1.23
CA THR A 36 -2.10 9.52 1.80
C THR A 36 -2.21 8.05 2.17
N ARG A 37 -1.68 7.17 1.31
CA ARG A 37 -1.76 5.73 1.51
C ARG A 37 -1.00 5.47 2.80
N LYS A 38 -1.73 5.39 3.93
CA LYS A 38 -1.19 4.97 5.21
C LYS A 38 -0.39 3.73 4.90
N ARG A 39 0.91 3.78 5.17
CA ARG A 39 1.86 2.71 4.84
C ARG A 39 1.29 1.43 5.42
N GLN A 40 0.69 0.61 4.56
CA GLN A 40 -0.16 -0.48 5.01
C GLN A 40 0.72 -1.42 5.79
N ARG A 41 0.39 -1.61 7.07
CA ARG A 41 1.24 -2.41 7.96
C ARG A 41 1.25 -3.81 7.39
N LEU A 42 2.40 -4.22 6.88
CA LEU A 42 2.64 -5.59 6.46
C LEU A 42 2.32 -6.46 7.68
N LEU A 43 1.38 -7.38 7.51
CA LEU A 43 1.02 -8.35 8.54
C LEU A 43 1.65 -9.67 8.15
N ASP A 44 2.16 -10.40 9.14
CA ASP A 44 2.58 -11.77 8.91
C ASP A 44 1.37 -12.70 8.94
N GLY A 45 1.50 -13.84 8.28
CA GLY A 45 0.44 -14.84 8.17
C GLY A 45 0.97 -16.18 7.73
N PHE A 46 0.11 -17.20 7.79
CA PHE A 46 0.45 -18.54 7.35
C PHE A 46 -0.61 -19.06 6.38
N ILE A 47 -0.16 -19.67 5.29
CA ILE A 47 -1.00 -20.36 4.31
C ILE A 47 -0.93 -21.86 4.56
N VAL A 48 -2.09 -22.51 4.56
CA VAL A 48 -2.25 -23.96 4.60
C VAL A 48 -3.14 -24.41 3.45
N SER A 49 -2.81 -25.56 2.85
CA SER A 49 -3.67 -26.24 1.89
C SER A 49 -3.81 -27.73 2.22
N LYS A 50 -4.78 -28.41 1.62
CA LYS A 50 -5.07 -29.83 1.85
C LYS A 50 -3.91 -30.80 1.51
N GLY A 51 -2.82 -30.31 0.89
CA GLY A 51 -1.60 -31.10 0.63
C GLY A 51 -0.32 -30.59 1.31
N MET A 52 -0.40 -29.57 2.17
CA MET A 52 0.77 -29.04 2.88
C MET A 52 0.99 -29.76 4.21
N LEU A 53 2.18 -30.35 4.38
CA LEU A 53 2.65 -30.95 5.63
C LEU A 53 2.83 -29.90 6.73
N THR A 54 3.42 -28.75 6.38
CA THR A 54 3.64 -27.62 7.30
C THR A 54 3.06 -26.32 6.72
N PRO A 55 2.49 -25.43 7.57
CA PRO A 55 2.09 -24.10 7.15
C PRO A 55 3.25 -23.33 6.52
N ARG A 56 2.95 -22.47 5.54
CA ARG A 56 3.96 -21.65 4.86
C ARG A 56 3.80 -20.19 5.27
N ALA A 57 4.86 -19.60 5.80
CA ALA A 57 4.90 -18.19 6.18
C ALA A 57 4.70 -17.29 4.94
N CYS A 58 3.94 -16.23 5.12
CA CYS A 58 3.64 -15.24 4.11
C CYS A 58 3.45 -13.85 4.75
N THR A 59 3.65 -12.81 3.97
CA THR A 59 3.28 -11.44 4.33
C THR A 59 2.01 -11.03 3.60
N LEU A 60 1.00 -10.58 4.35
CA LEU A 60 -0.17 -9.90 3.80
C LEU A 60 0.25 -8.49 3.40
N ARG A 61 0.29 -8.21 2.10
CA ARG A 61 0.61 -6.89 1.53
C ARG A 61 -0.59 -5.96 1.50
N ASP A 62 -1.77 -6.52 1.20
CA ASP A 62 -3.05 -5.81 1.21
C ASP A 62 -4.12 -6.71 1.82
N VAL A 63 -5.03 -6.13 2.60
CA VAL A 63 -6.14 -6.81 3.26
C VAL A 63 -7.38 -5.93 3.14
N THR A 64 -8.43 -6.50 2.57
CA THR A 64 -9.73 -5.87 2.35
C THR A 64 -10.82 -6.69 3.04
N ALA A 65 -12.05 -6.17 3.09
CA ALA A 65 -13.18 -6.90 3.66
C ALA A 65 -13.54 -8.21 2.91
N LEU A 66 -13.10 -8.37 1.64
CA LEU A 66 -13.47 -9.50 0.78
C LEU A 66 -12.31 -10.42 0.41
N GLY A 67 -11.07 -10.09 0.80
CA GLY A 67 -9.88 -10.81 0.37
C GLY A 67 -8.58 -10.11 0.73
N ALA A 68 -7.46 -10.78 0.44
CA ALA A 68 -6.11 -10.30 0.73
C ALA A 68 -5.15 -10.57 -0.43
N CYS A 69 -4.14 -9.72 -0.58
CA CYS A 69 -2.96 -9.99 -1.39
C CYS A 69 -1.84 -10.46 -0.46
N VAL A 70 -1.38 -11.70 -0.66
CA VAL A 70 -0.36 -12.34 0.19
C VAL A 70 0.87 -12.69 -0.64
N GLU A 71 2.04 -12.53 -0.05
CA GLU A 71 3.32 -12.92 -0.63
C GLU A 71 3.93 -14.03 0.22
N ILE A 72 4.07 -15.22 -0.36
CA ILE A 72 4.70 -16.36 0.32
C ILE A 72 6.20 -16.07 0.45
N TRP A 73 6.82 -16.45 1.57
CA TRP A 73 8.27 -16.31 1.74
C TRP A 73 9.05 -17.45 1.07
N ASP A 74 8.53 -18.68 1.18
CA ASP A 74 9.10 -19.87 0.55
C ASP A 74 8.75 -19.97 -0.94
N GLY A 75 9.72 -19.65 -1.81
CA GLY A 75 9.60 -19.82 -3.26
C GLY A 75 9.52 -21.28 -3.73
N SER A 76 9.76 -22.26 -2.86
CA SER A 76 9.74 -23.70 -3.17
C SER A 76 8.32 -24.30 -3.14
N VAL A 77 7.29 -23.49 -2.81
CA VAL A 77 5.91 -23.98 -2.74
C VAL A 77 5.40 -24.39 -4.12
N LYS A 78 5.27 -25.70 -4.31
CA LYS A 78 4.77 -26.32 -5.54
C LYS A 78 3.42 -25.68 -5.95
N PRO A 79 3.29 -25.11 -7.17
CA PRO A 79 2.04 -24.45 -7.61
C PRO A 79 0.79 -25.32 -7.52
N ALA A 80 0.92 -26.65 -7.65
CA ALA A 80 -0.19 -27.59 -7.47
C ALA A 80 -0.82 -27.54 -6.06
N LEU A 81 -0.04 -27.26 -5.02
CA LEU A 81 -0.55 -27.10 -3.64
C LEU A 81 -1.38 -25.83 -3.44
N LEU A 82 -1.26 -24.87 -4.36
CA LEU A 82 -1.91 -23.56 -4.34
C LEU A 82 -3.12 -23.48 -5.30
N ARG A 83 -3.47 -24.55 -6.02
CA ARG A 83 -4.64 -24.57 -6.93
C ARG A 83 -5.97 -24.80 -6.20
N ASN A 84 -5.93 -25.41 -5.02
CA ASN A 84 -7.11 -25.73 -4.23
C ASN A 84 -7.44 -24.60 -3.27
N ARG A 85 -8.64 -24.64 -2.67
CA ARG A 85 -9.03 -23.78 -1.56
C ARG A 85 -7.98 -23.83 -0.44
N LEU A 86 -7.57 -22.65 0.01
CA LEU A 86 -6.53 -22.44 1.01
C LEU A 86 -7.16 -22.01 2.34
N THR A 87 -6.43 -22.16 3.42
CA THR A 87 -6.74 -21.51 4.70
C THR A 87 -5.63 -20.50 4.99
N LEU A 88 -6.00 -19.24 5.18
CA LEU A 88 -5.12 -18.17 5.65
C LEU A 88 -5.30 -18.03 7.16
N TYR A 89 -4.21 -18.13 7.91
CA TYR A 89 -4.15 -17.82 9.33
C TYR A 89 -3.43 -16.49 9.54
N ILE A 90 -4.02 -15.63 10.38
CA ILE A 90 -3.50 -14.30 10.72
C ILE A 90 -3.14 -14.29 12.22
N PRO A 91 -1.85 -14.39 12.59
CA PRO A 91 -1.39 -14.38 13.97
C PRO A 91 -1.80 -13.15 14.78
N SER A 92 -1.84 -11.95 14.16
CA SER A 92 -2.22 -10.71 14.88
C SER A 92 -3.65 -10.75 15.44
N ASP A 93 -4.53 -11.48 14.76
CA ASP A 93 -5.95 -11.54 15.05
C ASP A 93 -6.33 -12.87 15.73
N GLY A 94 -5.41 -13.84 15.74
CA GLY A 94 -5.64 -15.20 16.20
C GLY A 94 -6.76 -15.91 15.43
N LYS A 95 -6.86 -15.69 14.09
CA LYS A 95 -7.99 -16.17 13.28
C LYS A 95 -7.58 -16.85 11.98
N GLU A 96 -8.37 -17.85 11.58
CA GLU A 96 -8.33 -18.50 10.26
C GLU A 96 -9.48 -18.01 9.37
N VAL A 97 -9.25 -17.99 8.06
CA VAL A 97 -10.29 -17.81 7.03
C VAL A 97 -9.99 -18.71 5.83
N ASP A 98 -11.01 -19.40 5.31
CA ASP A 98 -10.85 -20.16 4.06
C ASP A 98 -10.95 -19.23 2.86
N CYS A 99 -10.02 -19.40 1.94
CA CYS A 99 -9.77 -18.51 0.81
C CYS A 99 -9.73 -19.27 -0.51
N ASP A 100 -10.34 -18.70 -1.54
CA ASP A 100 -10.19 -19.16 -2.91
C ASP A 100 -9.10 -18.33 -3.61
N VAL A 101 -8.23 -18.98 -4.39
CA VAL A 101 -7.17 -18.31 -5.15
C VAL A 101 -7.76 -17.69 -6.42
N MET A 102 -7.70 -16.36 -6.51
CA MET A 102 -8.20 -15.59 -7.65
C MET A 102 -7.12 -15.38 -8.72
N TRP A 103 -5.88 -15.17 -8.30
CA TRP A 103 -4.73 -15.05 -9.19
C TRP A 103 -3.43 -15.43 -8.46
N LYS A 104 -2.42 -15.85 -9.22
CA LYS A 104 -1.05 -16.07 -8.75
C LYS A 104 -0.10 -15.38 -9.71
N ARG A 105 0.86 -14.63 -9.18
CA ARG A 105 1.94 -14.00 -9.93
C ARG A 105 3.21 -14.11 -9.10
N ASP A 106 4.22 -14.78 -9.62
CA ASP A 106 5.48 -15.03 -8.92
C ASP A 106 5.22 -15.67 -7.54
N ASN A 107 5.64 -15.05 -6.43
CA ASN A 107 5.34 -15.48 -5.06
C ASN A 107 4.11 -14.79 -4.43
N ALA A 108 3.45 -13.87 -5.17
CA ALA A 108 2.24 -13.18 -4.75
C ALA A 108 0.97 -13.92 -5.20
N ILE A 109 -0.04 -13.92 -4.34
CA ILE A 109 -1.33 -14.59 -4.53
C ILE A 109 -2.45 -13.64 -4.12
N GLY A 110 -3.45 -13.49 -4.99
CA GLY A 110 -4.72 -12.88 -4.67
C GLY A 110 -5.67 -13.91 -4.07
N LEU A 111 -6.07 -13.70 -2.83
CA LEU A 111 -7.02 -14.52 -2.10
C LEU A 111 -8.37 -13.80 -1.97
N LYS A 112 -9.46 -14.50 -2.25
CA LYS A 112 -10.83 -14.07 -1.91
C LYS A 112 -11.32 -14.85 -0.70
N PHE A 113 -11.85 -14.16 0.30
CA PHE A 113 -12.42 -14.81 1.48
C PHE A 113 -13.73 -15.53 1.11
N ALA A 114 -13.78 -16.81 1.44
CA ALA A 114 -14.87 -17.74 1.11
C ALA A 114 -15.55 -18.33 2.36
N SER A 115 -15.10 -17.92 3.56
CA SER A 115 -15.75 -18.20 4.85
C SER A 115 -15.72 -16.95 5.73
N PRO A 116 -16.53 -16.87 6.80
CA PRO A 116 -16.23 -15.97 7.91
C PRO A 116 -14.90 -16.34 8.57
N PHE A 117 -14.30 -15.38 9.27
CA PHE A 117 -13.16 -15.63 10.15
C PHE A 117 -13.57 -16.47 11.36
N ARG A 118 -12.72 -17.41 11.75
CA ARG A 118 -12.95 -18.37 12.85
C ARG A 118 -11.71 -18.50 13.74
N THR A 119 -11.86 -19.16 14.89
CA THR A 119 -10.72 -19.61 15.69
C THR A 119 -9.86 -20.63 14.92
N PRO A 120 -8.54 -20.69 15.20
CA PRO A 120 -7.65 -21.63 14.54
C PRO A 120 -7.99 -23.08 14.90
N ARG A 121 -7.99 -23.95 13.90
CA ARG A 121 -8.24 -25.39 14.03
C ARG A 121 -6.95 -26.20 14.17
N ARG A 122 -5.79 -25.54 14.03
CA ARG A 122 -4.46 -26.14 14.08
C ARG A 122 -3.55 -25.29 14.95
N SER A 123 -2.53 -25.92 15.53
CA SER A 123 -1.39 -25.19 16.07
C SER A 123 -0.54 -24.67 14.91
N TYR A 124 -0.32 -23.36 14.88
CA TYR A 124 0.66 -22.72 14.01
C TYR A 124 1.85 -22.41 14.91
N ALA A 125 2.92 -23.20 14.76
CA ALA A 125 4.16 -22.93 15.47
C ALA A 125 4.68 -21.55 15.04
N ALA A 126 4.88 -20.67 16.02
CA ALA A 126 5.52 -19.37 15.86
C ALA A 126 7.04 -19.50 15.94
#